data_AF-A0A429HWT5-F1
#
_entry.id   AF-A0A429HWT5-F1
#
_cell.length_a   1.000
_cell.length_b   1.000
_cell.length_c   1.000
_cell.angle_alpha   90.00
_cell.angle_beta   90.00
_cell.angle_gamma   90.00
#
_symmetry.space_group_name_H-M   'P 1'
#
loop_
_entity.id
_entity.type
_entity.pdbx_description
1 polymer ?
#
loop_
_entity_poly.entity_id
_entity_poly.type
_entity_poly.pdbx_seq_one_letter_code
_entity_poly.pdbx_strand_id
1 'polypeptide(L)' 'TVEPVTDAEARELLGTEVLTRAHVKDFDVFPRSRWVGRCAVLHDDDGKPQEIYFWGHSGD' A
#
# COMPACT_ATOMS: atom_id res chain seq x y z
N THR A 1 15.32 -0.01 -2.53
CA THR A 1 14.39 0.63 -3.48
C THR A 1 13.02 0.71 -2.86
N VAL A 2 12.20 1.71 -3.19
CA VAL A 2 10.79 1.77 -2.77
C VAL A 2 9.91 1.74 -4.01
N GLU A 3 8.94 0.83 -4.03
CA GLU A 3 7.99 0.67 -5.13
C GLU A 3 6.59 1.11 -4.69
N PRO A 4 5.99 2.12 -5.34
CA PRO A 4 4.62 2.51 -5.04
C PRO A 4 3.65 1.41 -5.44
N VAL A 5 2.59 1.23 -4.66
CA VAL A 5 1.43 0.44 -5.06
C VAL A 5 0.67 1.19 -6.13
N THR A 6 0.39 0.49 -7.22
CA THR A 6 -0.43 1.01 -8.32
C THR A 6 -1.91 0.79 -8.05
N ASP A 7 -2.77 1.59 -8.67
CA ASP A 7 -4.23 1.45 -8.55
C ASP A 7 -4.71 0.06 -9.03
N ALA A 8 -4.05 -0.48 -10.05
CA ALA A 8 -4.33 -1.81 -10.59
C ALA A 8 -4.03 -2.92 -9.57
N GLU A 9 -2.87 -2.87 -8.91
CA GLU A 9 -2.51 -3.83 -7.84
C GLU A 9 -3.45 -3.71 -6.64
N ALA A 10 -3.78 -2.48 -6.23
CA ALA A 10 -4.72 -2.24 -5.13
C ALA A 10 -6.10 -2.86 -5.45
N ARG A 11 -6.58 -2.66 -6.68
CA ARG A 11 -7.85 -3.24 -7.15
C ARG A 11 -7.82 -4.76 -7.20
N GLU A 12 -6.73 -5.35 -7.70
CA GLU A 12 -6.60 -6.79 -7.83
C GLU A 12 -6.51 -7.49 -6.46
N LEU A 13 -5.76 -6.93 -5.53
CA LEU A 13 -5.45 -7.58 -4.25
C LEU A 13 -6.41 -7.20 -3.11
N LEU A 14 -6.91 -5.97 -3.09
CA LEU A 14 -7.78 -5.44 -2.04
C LEU A 14 -9.19 -5.08 -2.54
N GLY A 15 -9.47 -5.25 -3.83
CA GLY A 15 -10.78 -4.96 -4.40
C GLY A 15 -11.11 -3.47 -4.53
N THR A 16 -10.15 -2.59 -4.28
CA THR A 16 -10.33 -1.13 -4.31
C THR A 16 -9.11 -0.43 -4.88
N GLU A 17 -9.34 0.61 -5.69
CA GLU A 17 -8.28 1.51 -6.19
C GLU A 17 -7.93 2.56 -5.12
N VAL A 18 -8.84 2.81 -4.16
CA VAL A 18 -8.68 3.79 -3.10
C VAL A 18 -8.28 3.09 -1.80
N LEU A 19 -7.00 3.19 -1.46
CA LEU A 19 -6.46 2.67 -0.22
C LEU A 19 -6.72 3.67 0.91
N THR A 20 -7.09 3.17 2.09
CA THR A 20 -7.36 3.99 3.28
C THR A 20 -6.63 3.37 4.47
N ARG A 21 -6.59 4.08 5.59
CA ARG A 21 -5.95 3.56 6.82
C ARG A 21 -6.56 2.25 7.31
N ALA A 22 -7.83 1.98 6.99
CA ALA A 22 -8.49 0.73 7.32
C ALA A 22 -7.91 -0.50 6.59
N HIS A 23 -7.32 -0.29 5.40
CA HIS A 23 -6.72 -1.33 4.57
C HIS A 23 -5.28 -1.67 4.94
N VAL A 24 -4.60 -0.83 5.74
CA VAL A 24 -3.18 -1.02 6.10
C VAL A 24 -2.93 -2.39 6.75
N LYS A 25 -3.88 -2.88 7.55
CA LYS A 25 -3.81 -4.22 8.18
C LYS A 25 -3.76 -5.37 7.17
N ASP A 26 -4.27 -5.14 5.96
CA ASP A 26 -4.37 -6.12 4.88
C ASP A 26 -3.19 -6.02 3.89
N PHE A 27 -2.23 -5.10 4.10
CA PHE A 27 -1.12 -4.87 3.16
C PHE A 27 -0.13 -6.04 3.04
N ASP A 28 -0.24 -7.09 3.85
CA ASP A 28 0.57 -8.31 3.71
C ASP A 28 0.23 -9.10 2.42
N VAL A 29 -0.93 -8.82 1.80
CA VAL A 29 -1.29 -9.41 0.49
C VAL A 29 -0.42 -8.90 -0.65
N PHE A 30 0.21 -7.72 -0.49
CA PHE A 30 1.09 -7.18 -1.51
C PHE A 30 2.38 -7.99 -1.59
N PRO A 31 2.90 -8.27 -2.80
CA PRO A 31 4.10 -9.06 -2.96
C PRO A 31 5.27 -8.40 -2.24
N ARG A 32 5.92 -9.18 -1.38
CA ARG A 32 7.08 -8.77 -0.58
C ARG A 32 8.37 -9.19 -1.28
N SER A 33 9.26 -8.23 -1.50
CA SER A 33 10.59 -8.45 -2.08
C SER A 33 11.68 -8.10 -1.05
N ARG A 34 12.72 -8.93 -0.96
CA ARG A 34 13.89 -8.64 -0.10
C ARG A 34 14.56 -7.34 -0.58
N TRP A 35 14.92 -6.46 0.35
CA TRP A 35 15.59 -5.16 0.07
C TRP A 35 14.74 -4.13 -0.70
N VAL A 36 13.42 -4.35 -0.79
CA VAL A 36 12.49 -3.45 -1.45
C VAL A 36 11.36 -3.08 -0.48
N GLY A 37 11.23 -1.77 -0.23
CA GLY A 37 10.08 -1.21 0.47
C GLY A 37 8.92 -0.98 -0.50
N ARG A 38 7.71 -0.91 0.03
CA ARG A 38 6.50 -0.50 -0.66
C ARG A 38 5.98 0.80 -0.07
N CYS A 39 5.29 1.58 -0.88
CA CYS A 39 4.53 2.73 -0.38
C CYS A 39 3.14 2.82 -1.05
N ALA A 40 2.19 3.41 -0.35
CA ALA A 40 0.85 3.66 -0.86
C ALA A 40 0.35 5.01 -0.36
N VAL A 41 -0.45 5.66 -1.21
CA VAL A 41 -1.21 6.84 -0.81
C VAL A 41 -2.49 6.37 -0.13
N LEU A 42 -2.62 6.71 1.14
CA LEU A 42 -3.84 6.52 1.90
C LEU A 42 -4.73 7.74 1.73
N HIS A 43 -5.99 7.43 1.50
CA HIS A 43 -7.07 8.37 1.34
C HIS A 43 -7.96 8.32 2.59
N ASP A 44 -8.59 9.46 2.85
CA ASP A 44 -9.67 9.58 3.82
C ASP A 44 -10.97 8.91 3.30
N ASP A 45 -12.02 8.84 4.12
CA ASP A 45 -13.32 8.28 3.73
C ASP A 45 -13.98 9.02 2.55
N ASP A 46 -13.61 10.29 2.32
CA ASP A 46 -14.03 11.09 1.16
C ASP A 46 -13.22 10.80 -0.12
N GLY A 47 -12.27 9.85 -0.08
CA GLY A 47 -11.39 9.51 -1.20
C GLY A 47 -10.30 10.55 -1.48
N LYS A 48 -10.03 11.47 -0.53
CA LYS A 48 -8.98 12.48 -0.66
C LYS A 48 -7.64 11.96 -0.15
N PRO A 49 -6.53 12.16 -0.89
CA PRO A 49 -5.21 11.74 -0.44
C PRO A 49 -4.83 12.49 0.82
N GLN A 50 -4.48 11.75 1.88
CA GLN A 50 -4.24 12.30 3.21
C GLN A 50 -2.84 11.94 3.73
N GLU A 51 -2.37 10.71 3.47
CA GLU A 51 -1.13 10.21 4.05
C GLU A 51 -0.39 9.31 3.05
N ILE A 52 0.94 9.27 3.10
CA ILE A 52 1.73 8.26 2.40
C ILE A 52 2.22 7.26 3.43
N TYR A 53 1.83 6.00 3.28
CA TYR A 53 2.22 4.92 4.16
C TYR A 53 3.35 4.11 3.53
N PHE A 54 4.41 3.87 4.31
CA PHE A 54 5.57 3.10 3.90
C PHE A 54 5.65 1.81 4.72
N TRP A 55 5.87 0.69 4.05
CA TRP A 55 6.11 -0.61 4.68
C TRP A 55 7.13 -1.40 3.88
N GLY A 56 7.72 -2.41 4.49
CA GLY A 56 8.77 -3.18 3.84
C GLY A 56 9.62 -3.85 4.89
N HIS A 57 10.12 -5.04 4.57
CA HIS A 57 10.95 -5.79 5.48
C HIS A 57 12.41 -5.41 5.24
N SER A 58 12.91 -4.47 6.04
CA SER A 58 14.35 -4.25 6.22
C SER A 58 14.87 -5.39 7.11
N GLY A 59 14.97 -6.60 6.56
CA GLY A 59 15.58 -7.73 7.28
C GLY A 59 17.09 -7.55 7.35
N ASP A 60 17.62 -7.55 8.58
CA ASP A 60 18.97 -8.02 8.89
C ASP A 60 19.10 -9.51 8.51
#